data_AF-A0A8J5N2F8-F1
#
_entry.id   AF-A0A8J5N2F8-F1
#
_cell.length_a   1.000
_cell.length_b   1.000
_cell.length_c   1.000
_cell.angle_alpha   90.00
_cell.angle_beta   90.00
_cell.angle_gamma   90.00
#
_symmetry.space_group_name_H-M   'P 1'
#
loop_
_entity.id
_entity.type
_entity.pdbx_description
1 polymer ?
#
loop_
_entity_poly.entity_id
_entity_poly.type
_entity_poly.pdbx_seq_one_letter_code
_entity_poly.pdbx_strand_id
1 'polypeptide(L)'
;LKHLESCLNVLIQGGLFPKVLNPQDCTCITRSHVKRNCFYLKVMSSYVSFDILRRVMQDYFGFVIHYVPRDQVYDDIAAAMEHHNAIIATTTDPDKCKMLIDEVQKVKIAAEALKTVTNSSNAAEASVKQEELLASASSVLGEWLDKQKGRDITDNSIFAELPRHYEEEFNKDMEALNVLPADVITRVSEYVPQIVEYVEKIIANGYAYESNGSVYFDVGKFDAEPNHYYAKLVPEAYGNQEALEEGEGALSLNTAQEKRSPNDFALWKASKPGEPAWPSPWGPGRPGWHIECSAMASDVLGESLDIHTGGVDLKFPHHDNELAQAEAHYNNDY
;
A
#
# COMPACT_ATOMS: atom_id res chain seq x y z
N LEU A 1 9.03 -34.63 -32.56
CA LEU A 1 9.97 -33.48 -32.39
C LEU A 1 9.51 -32.19 -33.09
N LYS A 2 8.32 -32.15 -33.69
CA LYS A 2 7.63 -30.90 -34.07
C LYS A 2 6.39 -30.81 -33.19
N HIS A 3 6.11 -29.62 -32.63
CA HIS A 3 5.26 -29.31 -31.47
C HIS A 3 5.99 -29.32 -30.13
N LEU A 4 7.04 -28.50 -30.03
CA LEU A 4 7.24 -27.71 -28.82
C LEU A 4 6.62 -26.37 -29.17
N GLU A 5 5.37 -26.17 -28.78
CA GLU A 5 4.79 -24.83 -28.75
C GLU A 5 5.63 -24.00 -27.79
N SER A 6 5.97 -22.77 -28.18
CA SER A 6 6.75 -21.86 -27.36
C SER A 6 6.02 -21.62 -26.04
N CYS A 7 6.63 -21.98 -24.92
CA CYS A 7 6.15 -21.56 -23.60
C CYS A 7 6.16 -20.02 -23.56
N LEU A 8 5.00 -19.39 -23.38
CA LEU A 8 4.91 -17.95 -23.18
C LEU A 8 5.20 -17.65 -21.70
N ASN A 9 6.23 -16.85 -21.43
CA ASN A 9 6.54 -16.41 -20.07
C ASN A 9 5.89 -15.05 -19.79
N VAL A 10 4.91 -15.02 -18.89
CA VAL A 10 4.17 -13.82 -18.50
C VAL A 10 4.59 -13.42 -17.09
N LEU A 11 5.11 -12.21 -16.95
CA LEU A 11 5.42 -11.62 -15.65
C LEU A 11 4.32 -10.63 -15.26
N ILE A 12 3.66 -10.89 -14.15
CA ILE A 12 2.62 -10.03 -13.57
C ILE A 12 3.26 -9.16 -12.49
N GLN A 13 3.23 -7.84 -12.67
CA GLN A 13 3.76 -6.89 -11.69
C GLN A 13 2.62 -6.20 -10.93
N GLY A 14 2.48 -6.58 -9.66
CA GLY A 14 1.60 -5.93 -8.69
C GLY A 14 2.10 -4.55 -8.29
N GLY A 15 1.19 -3.60 -8.05
CA GLY A 15 1.54 -2.29 -7.51
C GLY A 15 2.08 -2.40 -6.08
N LEU A 16 3.18 -1.70 -5.79
CA LEU A 16 3.74 -1.59 -4.44
C LEU A 16 2.75 -0.95 -3.47
N PHE A 17 2.06 -1.77 -2.68
CA PHE A 17 1.63 -1.39 -1.34
C PHE A 17 2.74 -1.84 -0.37
N PRO A 18 3.18 -0.98 0.58
CA PRO A 18 4.36 -1.26 1.37
C PRO A 18 4.12 -2.45 2.30
N LYS A 19 4.60 -3.64 1.92
CA LYS A 19 4.94 -4.69 2.88
C LYS A 19 6.18 -4.21 3.62
N VAL A 20 6.08 -4.04 4.93
CA VAL A 20 7.24 -3.94 5.81
C VAL A 20 7.91 -5.32 5.79
N LEU A 21 8.93 -5.49 4.95
CA LEU A 21 9.76 -6.68 4.97
C LEU A 21 10.51 -6.74 6.31
N ASN A 22 10.35 -7.85 7.03
CA ASN A 22 10.96 -8.10 8.33
C ASN A 22 12.48 -8.31 8.15
N PRO A 23 13.38 -7.75 8.99
CA PRO A 23 14.82 -7.63 8.70
C PRO A 23 15.66 -8.92 8.78
N GLN A 24 15.08 -10.12 8.72
CA GLN A 24 15.83 -11.37 8.94
C GLN A 24 16.18 -12.16 7.67
N ASP A 25 15.61 -11.82 6.52
CA ASP A 25 15.93 -12.48 5.26
C ASP A 25 16.74 -11.54 4.33
N CYS A 26 17.95 -11.97 3.99
CA CYS A 26 18.95 -11.34 3.11
C CYS A 26 19.94 -10.36 3.75
N THR A 27 21.06 -10.93 4.19
CA THR A 27 22.38 -10.30 4.30
C THR A 27 22.86 -9.81 2.92
N CYS A 28 22.74 -8.50 2.65
CA CYS A 28 23.71 -7.68 1.90
C CYS A 28 23.38 -6.20 2.13
N ILE A 29 24.21 -5.54 2.94
CA ILE A 29 24.15 -4.12 3.27
C ILE A 29 24.51 -3.30 2.02
N THR A 30 23.58 -2.48 1.53
CA THR A 30 23.94 -1.13 1.04
C THR A 30 22.95 -0.10 1.56
N ARG A 31 23.51 0.80 2.36
CA ARG A 31 22.87 1.93 3.01
C ARG A 31 22.78 3.05 1.99
N SER A 32 21.59 3.41 1.53
CA SER A 32 21.35 4.74 0.99
C SER A 32 20.02 5.27 1.54
N HIS A 33 20.11 6.29 2.40
CA HIS A 33 18.95 7.04 2.85
C HIS A 33 18.50 7.92 1.69
N VAL A 34 17.44 7.54 0.99
CA VAL A 34 16.70 8.50 0.17
C VAL A 34 15.83 9.33 1.11
N LYS A 35 16.45 10.32 1.73
CA LYS A 35 15.72 11.44 2.33
C LYS A 35 15.08 12.19 1.17
N ARG A 36 13.75 12.12 1.05
CA ARG A 36 13.02 13.20 0.37
C ARG A 36 13.37 14.49 1.12
N ASN A 37 13.94 15.43 0.40
CA ASN A 37 14.35 16.72 0.94
C ASN A 37 13.11 17.50 1.37
N CYS A 38 12.81 17.49 2.66
CA CYS A 38 12.07 18.57 3.31
C CYS A 38 13.08 19.69 3.57
N PHE A 39 13.01 20.77 2.79
CA PHE A 39 13.92 21.91 2.96
C PHE A 39 13.60 22.66 4.25
N TYR A 40 14.51 22.62 5.22
CA TYR A 40 14.54 23.54 6.36
C TYR A 40 15.73 24.49 6.20
N LEU A 41 15.48 25.80 6.21
CA LEU A 41 16.54 26.83 6.24
C LEU A 41 16.14 28.04 7.09
N LYS A 42 17.13 28.56 7.82
CA LYS A 42 17.03 29.38 9.05
C LYS A 42 17.29 30.88 8.78
N VAL A 43 16.39 31.75 9.31
CA VAL A 43 16.53 33.07 10.02
C VAL A 43 17.60 34.08 9.49
N MET A 44 17.41 35.38 9.20
CA MET A 44 16.40 36.41 9.55
C MET A 44 16.32 37.55 8.47
N SER A 45 17.04 37.44 7.33
CA SER A 45 17.06 38.43 6.23
C SER A 45 16.01 38.12 5.13
N SER A 46 15.11 37.19 5.40
CA SER A 46 14.72 36.16 4.43
C SER A 46 13.25 36.20 3.98
N TYR A 47 12.40 37.09 4.50
CA TYR A 47 10.98 37.10 4.12
C TYR A 47 10.74 37.36 2.62
N VAL A 48 11.54 38.23 1.99
CA VAL A 48 11.44 38.50 0.55
C VAL A 48 11.93 37.30 -0.27
N SER A 49 13.05 36.69 0.10
CA SER A 49 13.57 35.50 -0.58
C SER A 49 12.65 34.29 -0.42
N PHE A 50 12.01 34.13 0.75
CA PHE A 50 11.00 33.12 0.99
C PHE A 50 9.72 33.39 0.20
N ASP A 51 9.28 34.65 0.09
CA ASP A 51 8.12 35.00 -0.74
C ASP A 51 8.40 34.79 -2.24
N ILE A 52 9.62 35.07 -2.71
CA ILE A 52 10.06 34.77 -4.08
C ILE A 52 10.08 33.26 -4.32
N LEU A 53 10.72 32.48 -3.44
CA LEU A 53 10.76 31.02 -3.59
C LEU A 53 9.35 30.42 -3.53
N ARG A 54 8.49 30.93 -2.65
CA ARG A 54 7.07 30.56 -2.56
C ARG A 54 6.35 30.82 -3.87
N ARG A 55 6.46 32.02 -4.43
CA ARG A 55 5.85 32.37 -5.71
C ARG A 55 6.40 31.54 -6.86
N VAL A 56 7.71 31.26 -6.88
CA VAL A 56 8.27 30.35 -7.89
C VAL A 56 7.69 28.95 -7.74
N MET A 57 7.62 28.41 -6.52
CA MET A 57 7.06 27.08 -6.29
C MET A 57 5.55 27.01 -6.59
N GLN A 58 4.77 28.02 -6.19
CA GLN A 58 3.32 28.09 -6.42
C GLN A 58 2.97 28.46 -7.86
N ASP A 59 3.53 29.54 -8.38
CA ASP A 59 3.12 30.15 -9.65
C ASP A 59 3.86 29.53 -10.86
N TYR A 60 5.09 29.03 -10.68
CA TYR A 60 5.89 28.43 -11.76
C TYR A 60 5.85 26.91 -11.76
N PHE A 61 5.94 26.27 -10.59
CA PHE A 61 5.93 24.81 -10.46
C PHE A 61 4.56 24.23 -10.05
N GLY A 62 3.58 25.06 -9.72
CA GLY A 62 2.22 24.62 -9.39
C GLY A 62 2.07 23.96 -8.01
N PHE A 63 3.08 24.04 -7.13
CA PHE A 63 2.98 23.45 -5.79
C PHE A 63 1.98 24.19 -4.91
N VAL A 64 1.14 23.46 -4.18
CA VAL A 64 0.30 24.03 -3.12
C VAL A 64 1.16 24.23 -1.86
N ILE A 65 1.72 25.43 -1.69
CA ILE A 65 2.48 25.75 -0.46
C ILE A 65 1.54 26.22 0.66
N HIS A 66 1.52 25.46 1.75
CA HIS A 66 0.89 25.83 3.02
C HIS A 66 1.92 26.44 3.98
N TYR A 67 1.68 27.68 4.42
CA TYR A 67 2.47 28.30 5.46
C TYR A 67 1.89 27.95 6.84
N VAL A 68 2.66 27.23 7.64
CA VAL A 68 2.32 26.93 9.03
C VAL A 68 3.20 27.79 9.94
N PRO A 69 2.63 28.74 10.71
CA PRO A 69 3.38 29.53 11.69
C PRO A 69 4.09 28.61 12.68
N ARG A 70 5.25 29.04 13.19
CA ARG A 70 6.06 28.21 14.10
C ARG A 70 5.28 27.75 15.33
N ASP A 71 4.46 28.62 15.90
CA ASP A 71 3.67 28.30 17.10
C ASP A 71 2.63 27.22 16.79
N GLN A 72 2.01 27.29 15.61
CA GLN A 72 1.07 26.30 15.11
C GLN A 72 1.73 24.92 14.94
N VAL A 73 3.00 24.84 14.54
CA VAL A 73 3.71 23.56 14.39
C VAL A 73 3.83 22.81 15.73
N TYR A 74 4.02 23.53 16.84
CA TYR A 74 4.07 22.90 18.16
C TYR A 74 2.69 22.42 18.62
N ASP A 75 1.66 23.20 18.34
CA ASP A 75 0.27 22.81 18.60
C ASP A 75 -0.12 21.58 17.76
N ASP A 76 0.31 21.52 16.49
CA ASP A 76 0.10 20.38 15.59
C ASP A 76 0.84 19.14 16.10
N ILE A 77 2.08 19.26 16.57
CA ILE A 77 2.82 18.14 17.20
C ILE A 77 2.07 17.63 18.43
N ALA A 78 1.55 18.53 19.28
CA ALA A 78 0.80 18.15 20.47
C ALA A 78 -0.50 17.42 20.10
N ALA A 79 -1.26 17.94 19.12
CA ALA A 79 -2.47 17.32 18.62
C ALA A 79 -2.20 15.96 17.95
N ALA A 80 -1.12 15.83 17.19
CA ALA A 80 -0.71 14.58 16.56
C ALA A 80 -0.32 13.52 17.60
N MET A 81 0.39 13.91 18.67
CA MET A 81 0.69 13.02 19.80
C MET A 81 -0.58 12.57 20.53
N GLU A 82 -1.55 13.45 20.76
CA GLU A 82 -2.84 13.09 21.35
C GLU A 82 -3.58 12.08 20.47
N HIS A 83 -3.58 12.31 19.15
CA HIS A 83 -4.17 11.39 18.18
C HIS A 83 -3.52 10.00 18.24
N HIS A 84 -2.19 9.92 18.27
CA HIS A 84 -1.46 8.65 18.42
C HIS A 84 -1.75 7.95 19.75
N ASN A 85 -1.82 8.68 20.86
CA ASN A 85 -2.16 8.08 22.16
C ASN A 85 -3.58 7.47 22.15
N ALA A 86 -4.53 8.08 21.42
CA ALA A 86 -5.85 7.50 21.24
C ALA A 86 -5.81 6.20 20.40
N ILE A 87 -4.97 6.13 19.36
CA ILE A 87 -4.76 4.92 18.55
C ILE A 87 -4.14 3.81 19.41
N ILE A 88 -3.10 4.13 20.20
CA ILE A 88 -2.45 3.19 21.12
C ILE A 88 -3.48 2.56 22.07
N ALA A 89 -4.41 3.35 22.62
CA ALA A 89 -5.44 2.86 23.53
C ALA A 89 -6.42 1.86 22.88
N THR A 90 -6.57 1.90 21.56
CA THR A 90 -7.45 1.01 20.79
C THR A 90 -6.72 -0.13 20.08
N THR A 91 -5.39 -0.11 20.07
CA THR A 91 -4.58 -1.11 19.34
C THR A 91 -4.45 -2.38 20.16
N THR A 92 -4.89 -3.51 19.60
CA THR A 92 -4.83 -4.83 20.25
C THR A 92 -3.53 -5.59 19.95
N ASP A 93 -2.92 -5.31 18.79
CA ASP A 93 -1.67 -5.96 18.37
C ASP A 93 -0.46 -5.49 19.22
N PRO A 94 0.26 -6.39 19.89
CA PRO A 94 1.36 -6.03 20.79
C PRO A 94 2.53 -5.33 20.10
N ASP A 95 2.90 -5.78 18.90
CA ASP A 95 4.07 -5.26 18.18
C ASP A 95 3.80 -3.86 17.62
N LYS A 96 2.62 -3.65 17.05
CA LYS A 96 2.13 -2.34 16.61
C LYS A 96 1.98 -1.37 17.79
N CYS A 97 1.43 -1.84 18.91
CA CYS A 97 1.31 -1.02 20.11
C CYS A 97 2.70 -0.56 20.61
N LYS A 98 3.68 -1.48 20.66
CA LYS A 98 5.07 -1.15 21.01
C LYS A 98 5.68 -0.14 20.05
N MET A 99 5.52 -0.34 18.74
CA MET A 99 6.02 0.57 17.71
C MET A 99 5.47 2.00 17.91
N LEU A 100 4.16 2.15 18.08
CA LEU A 100 3.51 3.44 18.28
C LEU A 100 3.97 4.12 19.59
N ILE A 101 4.15 3.35 20.66
CA ILE A 101 4.69 3.86 21.93
C ILE A 101 6.11 4.40 21.74
N ASP A 102 6.97 3.66 21.03
CA ASP A 102 8.36 4.05 20.77
C ASP A 102 8.43 5.35 19.95
N GLU A 103 7.54 5.53 18.98
CA GLU A 103 7.43 6.77 18.20
C GLU A 103 7.04 7.97 19.08
N VAL A 104 5.99 7.84 19.89
CA VAL A 104 5.54 8.90 20.80
C VAL A 104 6.63 9.23 21.84
N GLN A 105 7.36 8.23 22.33
CA GLN A 105 8.46 8.44 23.28
C GLN A 105 9.62 9.23 22.64
N LYS A 106 10.00 8.92 21.40
CA LYS A 106 11.04 9.69 20.68
C LYS A 106 10.67 11.16 20.57
N VAL A 107 9.41 11.47 20.25
CA VAL A 107 8.93 12.86 20.17
C VAL A 107 8.98 13.54 21.54
N LYS A 108 8.55 12.86 22.61
CA LYS A 108 8.62 13.39 23.99
C LYS A 108 10.05 13.76 24.39
N ILE A 109 11.00 12.85 24.16
CA ILE A 109 12.43 13.07 24.47
C ILE A 109 12.95 14.29 23.72
N ALA A 110 12.66 14.40 22.41
CA ALA A 110 13.10 15.54 21.61
C ALA A 110 12.44 16.86 22.07
N ALA A 111 11.17 16.82 22.49
CA ALA A 111 10.46 17.99 23.00
C ALA A 111 11.02 18.46 24.35
N GLU A 112 11.38 17.54 25.25
CA GLU A 112 12.03 17.85 26.52
C GLU A 112 13.45 18.42 26.33
N ALA A 113 14.21 17.86 25.39
CA ALA A 113 15.51 18.38 25.01
C ALA A 113 15.41 19.83 24.50
N LEU A 114 14.41 20.13 23.66
CA LEU A 114 14.15 21.48 23.19
C LEU A 114 13.77 22.43 24.35
N LYS A 115 12.87 22.01 25.26
CA LYS A 115 12.48 22.82 26.43
C LYS A 115 13.68 23.19 27.30
N THR A 116 14.59 22.26 27.52
CA THR A 116 15.81 22.46 28.33
C THR A 116 16.70 23.55 27.74
N VAL A 117 16.92 23.53 26.41
CA VAL A 117 17.76 24.51 25.70
C VAL A 117 17.07 25.87 25.57
N THR A 118 15.74 25.88 25.47
CA THR A 118 14.98 27.14 25.38
C THR A 118 15.08 27.94 26.68
N ASN A 119 15.15 27.25 27.82
CA ASN A 119 15.35 27.86 29.13
C ASN A 119 16.79 28.40 29.34
N SER A 120 17.78 27.90 28.62
CA SER A 120 19.20 28.32 28.74
C SER A 120 19.59 29.48 27.81
N SER A 121 18.63 30.07 27.06
CA SER A 121 18.81 31.24 26.18
C SER A 121 19.81 31.09 25.02
N ASN A 122 20.19 29.87 24.62
CA ASN A 122 21.05 29.62 23.46
C ASN A 122 20.25 29.46 22.16
N ALA A 123 20.06 30.55 21.42
CA ALA A 123 19.23 30.57 20.20
C ALA A 123 19.75 29.68 19.06
N ALA A 124 21.07 29.47 18.96
CA ALA A 124 21.66 28.64 17.92
C ALA A 124 21.34 27.16 18.16
N GLU A 125 21.57 26.71 19.39
CA GLU A 125 21.32 25.35 19.87
C GLU A 125 19.82 25.03 19.90
N ALA A 126 18.98 25.98 20.31
CA ALA A 126 17.54 25.82 20.33
C ALA A 126 17.00 25.43 18.95
N SER A 127 17.48 26.08 17.88
CA SER A 127 16.98 25.73 16.55
C SER A 127 17.54 24.42 15.98
N VAL A 128 18.70 23.93 16.44
CA VAL A 128 19.12 22.54 16.11
C VAL A 128 18.16 21.56 16.77
N LYS A 129 17.81 21.78 18.05
CA LYS A 129 16.83 20.95 18.77
C LYS A 129 15.42 21.03 18.17
N GLN A 130 15.06 22.14 17.54
CA GLN A 130 13.82 22.25 16.78
C GLN A 130 13.81 21.33 15.56
N GLU A 131 14.90 21.31 14.78
CA GLU A 131 15.02 20.41 13.63
C GLU A 131 15.03 18.94 14.06
N GLU A 132 15.69 18.61 15.17
CA GLU A 132 15.65 17.25 15.75
C GLU A 132 14.25 16.84 16.20
N LEU A 133 13.49 17.77 16.82
CA LEU A 133 12.10 17.52 17.19
C LEU A 133 11.23 17.26 15.96
N LEU A 134 11.36 18.08 14.92
CA LEU A 134 10.59 17.92 13.68
C LEU A 134 10.92 16.62 12.95
N ALA A 135 12.21 16.26 12.91
CA ALA A 135 12.64 14.98 12.36
C ALA A 135 12.06 13.80 13.16
N SER A 136 12.07 13.89 14.49
CA SER A 136 11.52 12.86 15.38
C SER A 136 10.00 12.77 15.31
N ALA A 137 9.33 13.90 15.11
CA ALA A 137 7.87 14.00 15.00
C ALA A 137 7.34 13.70 13.59
N SER A 138 8.21 13.49 12.59
CA SER A 138 7.81 13.31 11.19
C SER A 138 6.79 12.19 10.96
N SER A 139 6.98 11.02 11.59
CA SER A 139 6.06 9.88 11.49
C SER A 139 4.70 10.22 12.11
N VAL A 140 4.72 10.72 13.36
CA VAL A 140 3.52 11.06 14.13
C VAL A 140 2.70 12.18 13.47
N LEU A 141 3.39 13.20 12.97
CA LEU A 141 2.78 14.29 12.20
C LEU A 141 2.24 13.80 10.86
N GLY A 142 2.96 12.90 10.19
CA GLY A 142 2.55 12.33 8.90
C GLY A 142 1.18 11.69 8.98
N GLU A 143 0.99 10.73 9.89
CA GLU A 143 -0.29 10.03 10.03
C GLU A 143 -1.45 10.98 10.43
N TRP A 144 -1.18 11.94 11.32
CA TRP A 144 -2.18 12.93 11.70
C TRP A 144 -2.55 13.87 10.55
N LEU A 145 -1.56 14.35 9.79
CA LEU A 145 -1.77 15.19 8.62
C LEU A 145 -2.48 14.43 7.51
N ASP A 146 -2.14 13.18 7.25
CA ASP A 146 -2.82 12.33 6.27
C ASP A 146 -4.31 12.20 6.58
N LYS A 147 -4.66 12.07 7.87
CA LYS A 147 -6.07 12.05 8.29
C LYS A 147 -6.81 13.38 8.04
N GLN A 148 -6.13 14.51 8.20
CA GLN A 148 -6.74 15.84 8.06
C GLN A 148 -6.76 16.35 6.61
N LYS A 149 -5.71 16.01 5.86
CA LYS A 149 -5.29 16.64 4.60
C LYS A 149 -5.03 15.65 3.48
N GLY A 150 -5.06 14.34 3.72
CA GLY A 150 -4.88 13.33 2.67
C GLY A 150 -5.84 13.53 1.50
N ARG A 151 -7.08 13.94 1.78
CA ARG A 151 -8.09 14.30 0.76
C ARG A 151 -7.70 15.46 -0.16
N ASP A 152 -6.77 16.32 0.26
CA ASP A 152 -6.32 17.48 -0.51
C ASP A 152 -5.20 17.08 -1.50
N ILE A 153 -4.67 15.86 -1.39
CA ILE A 153 -3.69 15.29 -2.35
C ILE A 153 -4.43 14.97 -3.64
N THR A 154 -4.10 15.72 -4.70
CA THR A 154 -4.69 15.57 -6.04
C THR A 154 -3.69 15.09 -7.08
N ASP A 155 -2.40 15.21 -6.78
CA ASP A 155 -1.32 14.69 -7.62
C ASP A 155 -0.93 13.27 -7.19
N ASN A 156 -1.39 12.31 -7.99
CA ASN A 156 -1.14 10.90 -7.80
C ASN A 156 0.01 10.37 -8.68
N SER A 157 0.77 11.24 -9.35
CA SER A 157 1.92 10.86 -10.20
C SER A 157 2.90 9.95 -9.47
N ILE A 158 3.08 10.15 -8.17
CA ILE A 158 4.01 9.36 -7.38
C ILE A 158 3.66 7.86 -7.33
N PHE A 159 2.38 7.52 -7.43
CA PHE A 159 1.91 6.14 -7.48
C PHE A 159 2.23 5.46 -8.83
N ALA A 160 2.63 6.22 -9.84
CA ALA A 160 3.15 5.70 -11.10
C ALA A 160 4.69 5.79 -11.18
N GLU A 161 5.28 6.91 -10.77
CA GLU A 161 6.73 7.16 -10.90
C GLU A 161 7.57 6.25 -10.00
N LEU A 162 7.17 6.06 -8.74
CA LEU A 162 7.95 5.27 -7.80
C LEU A 162 7.99 3.78 -8.18
N PRO A 163 6.85 3.12 -8.52
CA PRO A 163 6.90 1.74 -9.02
C PRO A 163 7.68 1.61 -10.33
N ARG A 164 7.55 2.56 -11.27
CA ARG A 164 8.33 2.57 -12.52
C ARG A 164 9.84 2.61 -12.25
N HIS A 165 10.28 3.45 -11.32
CA HIS A 165 11.69 3.53 -10.96
C HIS A 165 12.22 2.18 -10.43
N TYR A 166 11.49 1.53 -9.52
CA TYR A 166 11.91 0.24 -8.98
C TYR A 166 11.74 -0.92 -9.96
N GLU A 167 10.77 -0.87 -10.87
CA GLU A 167 10.63 -1.79 -12.01
C GLU A 167 11.88 -1.73 -12.89
N GLU A 168 12.35 -0.53 -13.23
CA GLU A 168 13.56 -0.34 -14.03
C GLU A 168 14.82 -0.87 -13.33
N GLU A 169 14.98 -0.63 -12.02
CA GLU A 169 16.10 -1.17 -11.24
C GLU A 169 16.04 -2.70 -11.16
N PHE A 170 14.85 -3.28 -10.90
CA PHE A 170 14.65 -4.73 -10.91
C PHE A 170 15.05 -5.36 -12.25
N ASN A 171 14.63 -4.76 -13.37
CA ASN A 171 14.96 -5.27 -14.70
C ASN A 171 16.48 -5.24 -14.97
N LYS A 172 17.18 -4.20 -14.52
CA LYS A 172 18.66 -4.13 -14.61
C LYS A 172 19.33 -5.22 -13.79
N ASP A 173 18.82 -5.49 -12.59
CA ASP A 173 19.34 -6.56 -11.73
C ASP A 173 19.13 -7.94 -12.35
N MET A 174 17.94 -8.19 -12.93
CA MET A 174 17.64 -9.44 -13.65
C MET A 174 18.56 -9.63 -14.86
N GLU A 175 18.79 -8.57 -15.63
CA GLU A 175 19.73 -8.59 -16.76
C GLU A 175 21.16 -8.88 -16.29
N ALA A 176 21.62 -8.24 -15.20
CA ALA A 176 22.95 -8.46 -14.62
C ALA A 176 23.13 -9.91 -14.11
N LEU A 177 22.05 -10.55 -13.66
CA LEU A 177 22.02 -11.96 -13.28
C LEU A 177 21.86 -12.92 -14.48
N ASN A 178 21.84 -12.40 -15.71
CA ASN A 178 21.64 -13.16 -16.94
C ASN A 178 20.31 -13.94 -16.95
N VAL A 179 19.28 -13.38 -16.31
CA VAL A 179 17.90 -13.85 -16.39
C VAL A 179 17.30 -13.36 -17.70
N LEU A 180 16.60 -14.24 -18.41
CA LEU A 180 15.91 -13.87 -19.66
C LEU A 180 14.72 -12.95 -19.35
N PRO A 181 14.46 -11.92 -20.18
CA PRO A 181 13.26 -11.12 -20.05
C PRO A 181 12.00 -11.96 -20.26
N ALA A 182 10.91 -11.57 -19.61
CA ALA A 182 9.59 -12.14 -19.89
C ALA A 182 9.13 -11.76 -21.31
N ASP A 183 8.32 -12.62 -21.94
CA ASP A 183 7.74 -12.34 -23.25
C ASP A 183 6.65 -11.27 -23.16
N VAL A 184 5.90 -11.27 -22.05
CA VAL A 184 4.86 -10.28 -21.74
C VAL A 184 5.03 -9.81 -20.31
N ILE A 185 5.01 -8.49 -20.12
CA ILE A 185 4.97 -7.84 -18.80
C ILE A 185 3.64 -7.10 -18.70
N THR A 186 2.84 -7.43 -17.69
CA THR A 186 1.58 -6.75 -17.40
C THR A 186 1.71 -5.90 -16.14
N ARG A 187 0.98 -4.78 -16.11
CA ARG A 187 0.95 -3.85 -14.98
C ARG A 187 -0.49 -3.61 -14.57
N VAL A 188 -0.77 -3.75 -13.29
CA VAL A 188 -2.12 -3.57 -12.73
C VAL A 188 -2.74 -2.24 -13.14
N SER A 189 -1.96 -1.16 -13.10
CA SER A 189 -2.42 0.18 -13.46
C SER A 189 -2.88 0.31 -14.92
N GLU A 190 -2.43 -0.59 -15.79
CA GLU A 190 -2.78 -0.67 -17.22
C GLU A 190 -3.95 -1.64 -17.47
N TYR A 191 -4.36 -2.44 -16.48
CA TYR A 191 -5.35 -3.53 -16.60
C TYR A 191 -6.63 -3.34 -15.77
N VAL A 192 -6.79 -2.18 -15.11
CA VAL A 192 -7.95 -1.95 -14.22
C VAL A 192 -9.31 -2.16 -14.90
N PRO A 193 -9.55 -1.71 -16.15
CA PRO A 193 -10.82 -1.99 -16.83
C PRO A 193 -11.11 -3.50 -16.96
N GLN A 194 -10.12 -4.30 -17.37
CA GLN A 194 -10.24 -5.75 -17.49
C GLN A 194 -10.48 -6.41 -16.13
N ILE A 195 -9.83 -5.92 -15.07
CA ILE A 195 -10.07 -6.38 -13.70
C ILE A 195 -11.52 -6.12 -13.29
N VAL A 196 -12.07 -4.93 -13.59
CA VAL A 196 -13.47 -4.61 -13.28
C VAL A 196 -14.42 -5.55 -14.01
N GLU A 197 -14.24 -5.76 -15.32
CA GLU A 197 -15.05 -6.70 -16.10
C GLU A 197 -14.95 -8.14 -15.56
N TYR A 198 -13.75 -8.55 -15.13
CA TYR A 198 -13.51 -9.85 -14.53
C TYR A 198 -14.30 -10.05 -13.24
N VAL A 199 -14.31 -9.03 -12.37
CA VAL A 199 -15.09 -9.03 -11.12
C VAL A 199 -16.59 -8.99 -11.38
N GLU A 200 -17.05 -8.19 -12.36
CA GLU A 200 -18.46 -8.18 -12.75
C GLU A 200 -18.97 -9.57 -13.15
N LYS A 201 -18.13 -10.36 -13.85
CA LYS A 201 -18.48 -11.73 -14.22
C LYS A 201 -18.54 -12.68 -13.02
N ILE A 202 -17.62 -12.56 -12.06
CA ILE A 202 -17.67 -13.33 -10.80
C ILE A 202 -18.97 -13.01 -10.04
N ILE A 203 -19.37 -11.74 -9.97
CA ILE A 203 -20.66 -11.33 -9.38
C ILE A 203 -21.82 -11.93 -10.17
N ALA A 204 -21.79 -11.86 -11.51
CA ALA A 204 -22.85 -12.40 -12.36
C ALA A 204 -23.02 -13.93 -12.20
N ASN A 205 -21.92 -14.66 -11.95
CA ASN A 205 -21.93 -16.08 -11.64
C ASN A 205 -22.37 -16.38 -10.20
N GLY A 206 -22.49 -15.36 -9.35
CA GLY A 206 -23.03 -15.48 -7.99
C GLY A 206 -21.98 -15.77 -6.90
N TYR A 207 -20.69 -15.64 -7.21
CA TYR A 207 -19.58 -15.93 -6.29
C TYR A 207 -18.98 -14.68 -5.63
N ALA A 208 -19.55 -13.51 -5.89
CA ALA A 208 -19.13 -12.26 -5.27
C ALA A 208 -20.31 -11.35 -4.96
N TYR A 209 -20.11 -10.43 -4.02
CA TYR A 209 -21.10 -9.45 -3.62
C TYR A 209 -20.47 -8.09 -3.33
N GLU A 210 -21.23 -7.03 -3.59
CA GLU A 210 -20.88 -5.67 -3.21
C GLU A 210 -21.28 -5.39 -1.75
N SER A 211 -20.46 -4.60 -1.07
CA SER A 211 -20.71 -4.08 0.26
C SER A 211 -19.94 -2.77 0.44
N ASN A 212 -20.67 -1.66 0.61
CA ASN A 212 -20.13 -0.32 0.90
C ASN A 212 -19.10 0.20 -0.14
N GLY A 213 -19.31 -0.09 -1.41
CA GLY A 213 -18.42 0.29 -2.53
C GLY A 213 -17.21 -0.64 -2.72
N SER A 214 -17.05 -1.65 -1.86
CA SER A 214 -16.10 -2.75 -2.02
C SER A 214 -16.81 -3.99 -2.57
N VAL A 215 -16.06 -4.92 -3.16
CA VAL A 215 -16.56 -6.22 -3.63
C VAL A 215 -15.77 -7.33 -2.97
N TYR A 216 -16.47 -8.33 -2.45
CA TYR A 216 -15.90 -9.48 -1.77
C TYR A 216 -16.27 -10.77 -2.49
N PHE A 217 -15.35 -11.72 -2.47
CA PHE A 217 -15.57 -13.09 -2.90
C PHE A 217 -16.30 -13.86 -1.79
N ASP A 218 -17.37 -14.56 -2.14
CA ASP A 218 -18.19 -15.35 -1.20
C ASP A 218 -17.66 -16.79 -1.16
N VAL A 219 -16.73 -17.05 -0.23
CA VAL A 219 -16.09 -18.37 -0.11
C VAL A 219 -17.12 -19.44 0.25
N GLY A 220 -18.08 -19.09 1.11
CA GLY A 220 -19.12 -20.03 1.53
C GLY A 220 -20.05 -20.44 0.39
N LYS A 221 -20.40 -19.51 -0.51
CA LYS A 221 -21.17 -19.81 -1.71
C LYS A 221 -20.37 -20.63 -2.73
N PHE A 222 -19.08 -20.32 -2.90
CA PHE A 222 -18.18 -21.08 -3.76
C PHE A 222 -18.09 -22.55 -3.31
N ASP A 223 -17.78 -22.81 -2.04
CA ASP A 223 -17.67 -24.18 -1.48
C ASP A 223 -18.99 -24.97 -1.47
N ALA A 224 -20.14 -24.26 -1.51
CA ALA A 224 -21.44 -24.92 -1.53
C ALA A 224 -21.78 -25.55 -2.89
N GLU A 225 -21.07 -25.18 -3.97
CA GLU A 225 -21.29 -25.72 -5.30
C GLU A 225 -20.51 -27.04 -5.50
N PRO A 226 -21.09 -28.04 -6.19
CA PRO A 226 -20.52 -29.40 -6.22
C PRO A 226 -19.10 -29.55 -6.78
N ASN A 227 -18.65 -28.62 -7.62
CA ASN A 227 -17.38 -28.71 -8.34
C ASN A 227 -16.34 -27.69 -7.83
N HIS A 228 -16.67 -26.91 -6.80
CA HIS A 228 -15.80 -25.85 -6.30
C HIS A 228 -15.35 -26.19 -4.88
N TYR A 229 -14.08 -25.91 -4.63
CA TYR A 229 -13.46 -26.12 -3.32
C TYR A 229 -12.42 -25.03 -3.12
N TYR A 230 -12.52 -24.30 -2.02
CA TYR A 230 -11.57 -23.27 -1.65
C TYR A 230 -10.40 -23.85 -0.85
N ALA A 231 -9.23 -23.22 -0.97
CA ALA A 231 -7.97 -23.73 -0.41
C ALA A 231 -7.55 -25.11 -0.98
N LYS A 232 -7.63 -25.30 -2.30
CA LYS A 232 -7.20 -26.54 -2.99
C LYS A 232 -5.71 -26.85 -2.80
N LEU A 233 -4.85 -25.83 -2.75
CA LEU A 233 -3.40 -26.01 -2.65
C LEU A 233 -2.94 -26.24 -1.22
N VAL A 234 -3.58 -25.59 -0.25
CA VAL A 234 -3.29 -25.71 1.18
C VAL A 234 -4.59 -25.96 1.97
N PRO A 235 -5.18 -27.17 1.89
CA PRO A 235 -6.45 -27.47 2.56
C PRO A 235 -6.42 -27.25 4.08
N GLU A 236 -5.27 -27.43 4.71
CA GLU A 236 -5.06 -27.19 6.14
C GLU A 236 -5.11 -25.71 6.54
N ALA A 237 -4.97 -24.79 5.59
CA ALA A 237 -5.06 -23.35 5.83
C ALA A 237 -6.50 -22.81 5.69
N TYR A 238 -7.47 -23.65 5.32
CA TYR A 238 -8.87 -23.25 5.23
C TYR A 238 -9.35 -22.65 6.56
N GLY A 239 -9.83 -21.41 6.53
CA GLY A 239 -10.29 -20.67 7.70
C GLY A 239 -9.18 -20.16 8.62
N ASN A 240 -7.91 -20.22 8.21
CA ASN A 240 -6.80 -19.57 8.91
C ASN A 240 -6.91 -18.04 8.74
N GLN A 241 -7.47 -17.39 9.77
CA GLN A 241 -7.73 -15.95 9.77
C GLN A 241 -6.45 -15.12 9.68
N GLU A 242 -5.37 -15.52 10.35
CA GLU A 242 -4.11 -14.75 10.33
C GLU A 242 -3.53 -14.67 8.92
N ALA A 243 -3.53 -15.79 8.20
CA ALA A 243 -3.03 -15.84 6.83
C ALA A 243 -3.96 -15.10 5.84
N LEU A 244 -5.27 -15.15 6.04
CA LEU A 244 -6.23 -14.39 5.23
C LEU A 244 -6.09 -12.89 5.44
N GLU A 245 -5.94 -12.44 6.70
CA GLU A 245 -5.72 -11.04 7.05
C GLU A 245 -4.40 -10.51 6.45
N GLU A 246 -3.34 -11.32 6.42
CA GLU A 246 -2.09 -10.96 5.74
C GLU A 246 -2.33 -10.73 4.24
N GLY A 247 -3.11 -11.59 3.59
CA GLY A 247 -3.49 -11.48 2.17
C GLY A 247 -4.28 -10.23 1.83
N GLU A 248 -4.99 -9.63 2.79
CA GLU A 248 -5.73 -8.39 2.56
C GLU A 248 -4.87 -7.12 2.69
N GLY A 249 -3.67 -7.24 3.25
CA GLY A 249 -2.73 -6.14 3.41
C GLY A 249 -3.09 -5.12 4.49
N ALA A 250 -2.08 -4.38 4.95
CA ALA A 250 -2.12 -3.50 6.12
C ALA A 250 -3.13 -2.33 6.06
N LEU A 251 -3.68 -2.03 4.87
CA LEU A 251 -4.66 -0.94 4.68
C LEU A 251 -6.11 -1.35 5.03
N SER A 252 -6.35 -2.63 5.33
CA SER A 252 -7.68 -3.24 5.52
C SER A 252 -8.23 -3.17 6.95
N LEU A 253 -7.56 -2.43 7.84
CA LEU A 253 -8.00 -2.19 9.22
C LEU A 253 -9.43 -1.61 9.19
N ASN A 254 -10.41 -2.41 9.63
CA ASN A 254 -11.87 -2.16 9.76
C ASN A 254 -12.82 -2.77 8.71
N THR A 255 -12.36 -3.62 7.79
CA THR A 255 -13.24 -4.28 6.80
C THR A 255 -14.05 -5.46 7.34
N ALA A 256 -13.77 -5.94 8.55
CA ALA A 256 -14.46 -7.08 9.16
C ALA A 256 -15.98 -6.91 9.32
N GLN A 257 -16.49 -5.67 9.33
CA GLN A 257 -17.94 -5.39 9.38
C GLN A 257 -18.61 -5.40 8.00
N GLU A 258 -17.84 -5.34 6.91
CA GLU A 258 -18.37 -5.28 5.53
C GLU A 258 -18.56 -6.67 4.93
N LYS A 259 -17.81 -7.66 5.43
CA LYS A 259 -17.86 -9.05 4.98
C LYS A 259 -19.02 -9.82 5.62
N ARG A 260 -19.61 -10.73 4.84
CA ARG A 260 -20.59 -11.72 5.31
C ARG A 260 -19.93 -12.85 6.09
N SER A 261 -18.75 -13.27 5.65
CA SER A 261 -17.95 -14.31 6.29
C SER A 261 -16.52 -13.81 6.54
N PRO A 262 -15.87 -14.20 7.65
CA PRO A 262 -14.48 -13.86 7.89
C PRO A 262 -13.53 -14.48 6.85
N ASN A 263 -13.93 -15.55 6.17
CA ASN A 263 -13.15 -16.19 5.11
C ASN A 263 -13.22 -15.44 3.77
N ASP A 264 -14.16 -14.51 3.61
CA ASP A 264 -14.31 -13.76 2.38
C ASP A 264 -13.13 -12.80 2.18
N PHE A 265 -12.68 -12.66 0.95
CA PHE A 265 -11.56 -11.79 0.60
C PHE A 265 -11.97 -10.76 -0.46
N ALA A 266 -11.35 -9.59 -0.41
CA ALA A 266 -11.69 -8.49 -1.30
C ALA A 266 -11.21 -8.72 -2.75
N LEU A 267 -12.14 -8.54 -3.70
CA LEU A 267 -11.86 -8.42 -5.13
C LEU A 267 -11.68 -6.97 -5.55
N TRP A 268 -12.46 -6.06 -4.96
CA TRP A 268 -12.39 -4.62 -5.19
C TRP A 268 -12.51 -3.89 -3.85
N LYS A 269 -11.72 -2.84 -3.65
CA LYS A 269 -11.73 -2.04 -2.42
C LYS A 269 -12.10 -0.60 -2.75
N ALA A 270 -13.10 -0.06 -2.06
CA ALA A 270 -13.38 1.37 -2.11
C ALA A 270 -12.14 2.17 -1.71
N SER A 271 -11.78 3.19 -2.50
CA SER A 271 -10.59 4.00 -2.21
C SER A 271 -10.89 5.07 -1.17
N LYS A 272 -9.95 5.27 -0.24
CA LYS A 272 -10.04 6.36 0.73
C LYS A 272 -9.64 7.69 0.06
N PRO A 273 -10.10 8.84 0.57
CA PRO A 273 -9.68 10.14 0.05
C PRO A 273 -8.14 10.29 0.05
N GLY A 274 -7.57 10.68 -1.09
CA GLY A 274 -6.12 10.83 -1.26
C GLY A 274 -5.40 9.57 -1.77
N GLU A 275 -6.07 8.42 -1.84
CA GLU A 275 -5.54 7.22 -2.48
C GLU A 275 -5.80 7.25 -4.00
N PRO A 276 -4.98 6.56 -4.82
CA PRO A 276 -5.32 6.33 -6.22
C PRO A 276 -6.64 5.57 -6.32
N ALA A 277 -7.48 5.99 -7.27
CA ALA A 277 -8.81 5.44 -7.47
C ALA A 277 -9.15 5.38 -8.95
N TRP A 278 -9.80 4.29 -9.34
CA TRP A 278 -10.31 4.06 -10.68
C TRP A 278 -11.84 3.96 -10.66
N PRO A 279 -12.52 4.41 -11.72
CA PRO A 279 -13.96 4.27 -11.81
C PRO A 279 -14.35 2.79 -11.95
N SER A 280 -15.42 2.39 -11.26
CA SER A 280 -16.06 1.08 -11.41
C SER A 280 -17.57 1.20 -11.15
N PRO A 281 -18.37 0.17 -11.47
CA PRO A 281 -19.80 0.12 -11.16
C PRO A 281 -20.12 0.30 -9.67
N TRP A 282 -19.16 -0.02 -8.79
CA TRP A 282 -19.31 0.06 -7.33
C TRP A 282 -18.75 1.37 -6.75
N GLY A 283 -18.34 2.30 -7.61
CA GLY A 283 -17.75 3.57 -7.22
C GLY A 283 -16.21 3.58 -7.31
N PRO A 284 -15.58 4.72 -7.00
CA PRO A 284 -14.13 4.86 -7.09
C PRO A 284 -13.42 3.90 -6.11
N GLY A 285 -12.51 3.09 -6.65
CA GLY A 285 -11.78 2.11 -5.85
C GLY A 285 -10.52 1.60 -6.51
N ARG A 286 -10.03 0.46 -6.02
CA ARG A 286 -8.84 -0.23 -6.52
C ARG A 286 -9.02 -1.75 -6.48
N PRO A 287 -8.27 -2.49 -7.32
CA PRO A 287 -8.21 -3.95 -7.23
C PRO A 287 -7.76 -4.46 -5.86
N GLY A 288 -8.27 -5.64 -5.48
CA GLY A 288 -7.66 -6.46 -4.44
C GLY A 288 -6.42 -7.18 -4.96
N TRP A 289 -5.45 -7.50 -4.08
CA TRP A 289 -4.16 -8.06 -4.49
C TRP A 289 -4.27 -9.33 -5.34
N HIS A 290 -5.19 -10.24 -5.01
CA HIS A 290 -5.30 -11.52 -5.71
C HIS A 290 -5.96 -11.42 -7.09
N ILE A 291 -6.94 -10.53 -7.26
CA ILE A 291 -7.72 -10.44 -8.51
C ILE A 291 -6.89 -9.93 -9.69
N GLU A 292 -5.82 -9.21 -9.38
CA GLU A 292 -4.85 -8.67 -10.33
C GLU A 292 -4.27 -9.80 -11.18
N CYS A 293 -3.71 -10.83 -10.53
CA CYS A 293 -3.07 -11.95 -11.19
C CYS A 293 -4.07 -12.76 -12.02
N SER A 294 -5.24 -13.08 -11.46
CA SER A 294 -6.30 -13.83 -12.14
C SER A 294 -6.76 -13.16 -13.44
N ALA A 295 -7.03 -11.86 -13.40
CA ALA A 295 -7.50 -11.12 -14.58
C ALA A 295 -6.41 -10.95 -15.63
N MET A 296 -5.19 -10.58 -15.22
CA MET A 296 -4.08 -10.36 -16.15
C MET A 296 -3.60 -11.67 -16.80
N ALA A 297 -3.49 -12.75 -16.02
CA ALA A 297 -3.14 -14.06 -16.55
C ALA A 297 -4.21 -14.54 -17.55
N SER A 298 -5.49 -14.38 -17.19
CA SER A 298 -6.61 -14.78 -18.04
C SER A 298 -6.66 -14.03 -19.36
N ASP A 299 -6.38 -12.72 -19.35
CA ASP A 299 -6.38 -11.89 -20.56
C ASP A 299 -5.27 -12.32 -21.54
N VAL A 300 -4.09 -12.70 -21.02
CA VAL A 300 -2.92 -13.05 -21.85
C VAL A 300 -2.93 -14.52 -22.27
N LEU A 301 -3.31 -15.43 -21.37
CA LEU A 301 -3.15 -16.88 -21.54
C LEU A 301 -4.47 -17.64 -21.71
N GLY A 302 -5.61 -17.00 -21.46
CA GLY A 302 -6.93 -17.60 -21.54
C GLY A 302 -7.37 -18.28 -20.24
N GLU A 303 -8.32 -19.21 -20.35
CA GLU A 303 -9.00 -19.79 -19.17
C GLU A 303 -8.17 -20.77 -18.34
N SER A 304 -7.08 -21.30 -18.90
CA SER A 304 -6.26 -22.33 -18.26
C SER A 304 -4.78 -22.04 -18.50
N LEU A 305 -3.96 -22.32 -17.48
CA LEU A 305 -2.51 -22.19 -17.53
C LEU A 305 -1.86 -23.55 -17.36
N ASP A 306 -0.87 -23.87 -18.20
CA ASP A 306 -0.08 -25.10 -18.04
C ASP A 306 0.80 -25.06 -16.78
N ILE A 307 1.40 -23.90 -16.52
CA ILE A 307 2.34 -23.69 -15.41
C ILE A 307 2.08 -22.30 -14.81
N HIS A 308 1.77 -22.29 -13.51
CA HIS A 308 1.66 -21.08 -12.70
C HIS A 308 2.64 -21.18 -11.52
N THR A 309 3.52 -20.19 -11.35
CA THR A 309 4.64 -20.25 -10.40
C THR A 309 4.71 -19.01 -9.52
N GLY A 310 5.20 -19.18 -8.30
CA GLY A 310 5.49 -18.09 -7.37
C GLY A 310 6.33 -18.58 -6.18
N GLY A 311 6.62 -17.67 -5.25
CA GLY A 311 7.23 -18.03 -3.97
C GLY A 311 6.35 -19.00 -3.17
N VAL A 312 6.96 -19.77 -2.26
CA VAL A 312 6.22 -20.72 -1.41
C VAL A 312 5.21 -20.03 -0.49
N ASP A 313 5.52 -18.79 -0.10
CA ASP A 313 4.68 -17.89 0.67
C ASP A 313 3.42 -17.44 -0.10
N LEU A 314 3.47 -17.43 -1.43
CA LEU A 314 2.31 -17.10 -2.27
C LEU A 314 1.33 -18.27 -2.40
N LYS A 315 1.70 -19.47 -1.95
CA LYS A 315 0.83 -20.66 -2.07
C LYS A 315 -0.53 -20.43 -1.39
N PHE A 316 -0.55 -19.81 -0.21
CA PHE A 316 -1.77 -19.40 0.49
C PHE A 316 -1.57 -18.04 1.19
N PRO A 317 -2.56 -17.12 1.14
CA PRO A 317 -3.85 -17.27 0.45
C PRO A 317 -3.77 -16.90 -1.04
N HIS A 318 -2.62 -16.45 -1.55
CA HIS A 318 -2.56 -15.79 -2.87
C HIS A 318 -2.96 -16.71 -4.05
N HIS A 319 -2.24 -17.79 -4.31
CA HIS A 319 -2.59 -18.71 -5.41
C HIS A 319 -3.91 -19.46 -5.18
N ASP A 320 -4.25 -19.78 -3.92
CA ASP A 320 -5.56 -20.38 -3.60
C ASP A 320 -6.73 -19.43 -3.92
N ASN A 321 -6.55 -18.12 -3.68
CA ASN A 321 -7.52 -17.10 -4.08
C ASN A 321 -7.57 -16.94 -5.61
N GLU A 322 -6.43 -17.00 -6.29
CA GLU A 322 -6.38 -16.94 -7.76
C GLU A 322 -7.14 -18.09 -8.41
N LEU A 323 -6.93 -19.33 -7.93
CA LEU A 323 -7.68 -20.50 -8.39
C LEU A 323 -9.18 -20.30 -8.19
N ALA A 324 -9.61 -19.90 -6.99
CA ALA A 324 -11.02 -19.69 -6.71
C ALA A 324 -11.63 -18.59 -7.61
N GLN A 325 -10.89 -17.51 -7.88
CA GLN A 325 -11.32 -16.43 -8.77
C GLN A 325 -11.40 -16.89 -10.23
N ALA A 326 -10.45 -17.68 -10.72
CA ALA A 326 -10.46 -18.26 -12.06
C ALA A 326 -11.65 -19.18 -12.27
N GLU A 327 -11.81 -20.16 -11.38
CA GLU A 327 -12.92 -21.11 -11.40
C GLU A 327 -14.27 -20.40 -11.32
N ALA A 328 -14.40 -19.41 -10.44
CA ALA A 328 -15.62 -18.63 -10.31
C ALA A 328 -15.92 -17.76 -11.54
N HIS A 329 -14.90 -17.26 -12.25
CA HIS A 329 -15.06 -16.45 -13.45
C HIS A 329 -15.49 -17.30 -14.66
N TYR A 330 -14.88 -18.46 -14.86
CA TYR A 330 -15.18 -19.37 -15.97
C TYR A 330 -16.28 -20.37 -15.67
N ASN A 331 -16.68 -20.50 -14.40
CA ASN A 331 -17.68 -21.45 -13.91
C ASN A 331 -17.29 -22.91 -14.24
N ASN A 332 -16.03 -23.24 -13.99
CA ASN A 332 -15.40 -24.55 -14.21
C ASN A 332 -14.36 -24.85 -13.10
N ASP A 333 -13.80 -26.06 -13.07
CA ASP A 333 -12.92 -26.55 -11.99
C ASP A 333 -11.57 -27.14 -12.47
N TYR A 334 -11.18 -26.91 -13.73
CA TYR A 334 -10.03 -27.55 -14.38
C TYR A 334 -8.85 -26.62 -14.65
#